data_AF-A0A3M2A9D3-F1
#
_entry.id   AF-A0A3M2A9D3-F1
#
_cell.length_a   1.000
_cell.length_b   1.000
_cell.length_c   1.000
_cell.angle_alpha   90.00
_cell.angle_beta   90.00
_cell.angle_gamma   90.00
#
_symmetry.space_group_name_H-M   'P 1'
#
loop_
_entity.id
_entity.type
_entity.pdbx_description
1 polymer ?
#
loop_
_entity_poly.entity_id
_entity_poly.type
_entity_poly.pdbx_seq_one_letter_code
_entity_poly.pdbx_strand_id
1 'polypeptide(L)'
;MKKVKTWLLIGLAAGWALGAGAAPPPGHRQLFSGTWFHAPVADDDCTVCHTVHRNPVGPNLQAPVPELCYGCHENMAARDEVHEPVGEGRCTDCHLVHTSDEKKLLVRRVPELCYECHPPDGEHVARNTLCPSCHEVHSSDTARFLKGERTRNCGRCHADKREGESLHEPAREGKCLICHFTHPDPRFENRGLRGRYPRTAYARYEKGIYGLCDRCHAPALHDDPGFRETRFRTRDENLHARHVRAEPGVACSACHDVHASDRAALVSAWVRLPGKEPVPMGFIAFSTGGTCGPSCHDTTTYVREAPEEELR
;
A
#
# COMPACT_ATOMS: atom_id res chain seq x y z
N MET A 1 -10.86 -68.06 64.16
CA MET A 1 -10.43 -66.75 64.71
C MET A 1 -8.95 -66.85 65.06
N LYS A 2 -8.05 -66.47 64.15
CA LYS A 2 -6.59 -66.62 64.32
C LYS A 2 -5.90 -65.25 64.26
N LYS A 3 -4.91 -65.09 65.15
CA LYS A 3 -4.23 -63.86 65.55
C LYS A 3 -3.27 -63.30 64.49
N VAL A 4 -3.08 -62.00 64.57
CA VAL A 4 -2.17 -61.12 63.83
C VAL A 4 -0.69 -61.47 64.06
N LYS A 5 0.14 -61.32 63.02
CA LYS A 5 1.57 -60.94 63.11
C LYS A 5 1.98 -60.13 61.88
N THR A 6 2.45 -58.92 62.14
CA THR A 6 3.09 -57.98 61.20
C THR A 6 4.45 -58.52 60.76
N TRP A 7 4.78 -58.38 59.47
CA TRP A 7 6.16 -58.40 58.96
C TRP A 7 6.33 -57.29 57.92
N LEU A 8 7.24 -56.34 58.22
CA LEU A 8 7.82 -55.43 57.26
C LEU A 8 8.61 -56.25 56.24
N LEU A 9 8.37 -56.02 54.94
CA LEU A 9 9.30 -56.42 53.88
C LEU A 9 9.87 -55.17 53.23
N ILE A 10 11.16 -54.99 53.47
CA ILE A 10 12.06 -54.03 52.85
C ILE A 10 12.27 -54.47 51.39
N GLY A 11 11.73 -53.69 50.45
CA GLY A 11 12.00 -53.86 49.02
C GLY A 11 13.25 -53.08 48.63
N LEU A 12 14.36 -53.78 48.42
CA LEU A 12 15.55 -53.28 47.72
C LEU A 12 15.21 -53.09 46.24
N ALA A 13 14.92 -51.85 45.82
CA ALA A 13 14.88 -51.48 44.41
C ALA A 13 16.33 -51.32 43.90
N ALA A 14 16.82 -52.32 43.16
CA ALA A 14 18.05 -52.21 42.39
C ALA A 14 17.80 -51.23 41.23
N GLY A 15 18.38 -50.03 41.34
CA GLY A 15 18.33 -49.02 40.30
C GLY A 15 19.10 -49.45 39.06
N TRP A 16 18.40 -49.53 37.93
CA TRP A 16 19.03 -49.31 36.63
C TRP A 16 18.92 -47.81 36.37
N ALA A 17 20.03 -47.10 36.58
CA ALA A 17 20.18 -45.73 36.11
C ALA A 17 20.17 -45.78 34.58
N LEU A 18 18.99 -45.52 34.00
CA LEU A 18 18.91 -45.03 32.63
C LEU A 18 19.70 -43.73 32.61
N GLY A 19 20.90 -43.79 32.04
CA GLY A 19 21.70 -42.60 31.76
C GLY A 19 20.79 -41.61 31.05
N ALA A 20 20.64 -40.43 31.65
CA ALA A 20 20.00 -39.30 31.01
C ALA A 20 20.74 -39.06 29.69
N GLY A 21 20.15 -39.52 28.58
CA GLY A 21 20.54 -39.06 27.27
C GLY A 21 20.49 -37.54 27.30
N ALA A 22 21.60 -36.91 26.94
CA ALA A 22 21.71 -35.45 26.90
C ALA A 22 20.45 -34.87 26.25
N ALA A 23 19.84 -33.88 26.90
CA ALA A 23 18.71 -33.17 26.31
C ALA A 23 19.14 -32.66 24.92
N PRO A 24 18.38 -32.93 23.85
CA PRO A 24 18.72 -32.42 22.53
C PRO A 24 18.79 -30.88 22.60
N PRO A 25 19.66 -30.24 21.78
CA PRO A 25 19.79 -28.80 21.78
C PRO A 25 18.42 -28.13 21.56
N PRO A 26 18.20 -26.91 22.10
CA PRO A 26 16.92 -26.21 21.94
C PRO A 26 16.58 -26.08 20.45
N GLY A 27 15.44 -26.63 20.04
CA GLY A 27 14.95 -26.59 18.65
C GLY A 27 14.35 -27.89 18.11
N HIS A 28 14.72 -29.06 18.64
CA HIS A 28 14.22 -30.33 18.09
C HIS A 28 12.84 -30.79 18.58
N ARG A 29 12.28 -30.13 19.61
CA ARG A 29 11.01 -30.55 20.23
C ARG A 29 9.76 -29.85 19.64
N GLN A 30 9.95 -28.95 18.67
CA GLN A 30 8.92 -28.08 18.09
C GLN A 30 8.57 -28.40 16.63
N LEU A 31 9.18 -29.42 16.02
CA LEU A 31 9.29 -29.50 14.56
C LEU A 31 8.00 -29.84 13.79
N PHE A 32 6.96 -30.36 14.47
CA PHE A 32 5.77 -30.91 13.80
C PHE A 32 4.42 -30.52 14.43
N SER A 33 4.39 -29.46 15.24
CA SER A 33 3.17 -29.04 15.96
C SER A 33 2.47 -27.82 15.36
N GLY A 34 2.97 -27.28 14.25
CA GLY A 34 2.36 -26.14 13.58
C GLY A 34 1.09 -26.51 12.80
N THR A 35 0.32 -25.49 12.43
CA THR A 35 -0.93 -25.65 11.65
C THR A 35 -0.68 -26.01 10.18
N TRP A 36 0.35 -25.45 9.57
CA TRP A 36 0.73 -25.65 8.17
C TRP A 36 1.98 -26.49 8.08
N PHE A 37 1.97 -27.46 7.17
CA PHE A 37 3.06 -28.38 6.94
C PHE A 37 3.69 -28.13 5.58
N HIS A 38 5.01 -28.25 5.51
CA HIS A 38 5.69 -28.40 4.24
C HIS A 38 5.34 -29.76 3.64
N ALA A 39 5.10 -29.83 2.33
CA ALA A 39 4.59 -31.05 1.70
C ALA A 39 5.44 -32.30 2.00
N PRO A 40 6.79 -32.30 1.87
CA PRO A 40 7.60 -33.47 2.22
C PRO A 40 7.43 -33.92 3.68
N VAL A 41 7.16 -32.98 4.58
CA VAL A 41 6.92 -33.29 6.00
C VAL A 41 5.51 -33.82 6.24
N ALA A 42 4.51 -33.30 5.51
CA ALA A 42 3.15 -33.83 5.58
C ALA A 42 3.07 -35.28 5.05
N ASP A 43 3.96 -35.63 4.13
CA ASP A 43 4.02 -36.95 3.48
C ASP A 43 5.02 -37.91 4.15
N ASP A 44 5.59 -37.54 5.30
CA ASP A 44 6.63 -38.30 6.03
C ASP A 44 7.92 -38.60 5.22
N ASP A 45 8.16 -37.90 4.11
CA ASP A 45 9.34 -38.07 3.27
C ASP A 45 10.51 -37.21 3.77
N CYS A 46 11.06 -37.60 4.92
CA CYS A 46 12.18 -36.88 5.52
C CYS A 46 13.45 -36.92 4.64
N THR A 47 13.58 -37.93 3.78
CA THR A 47 14.85 -38.28 3.12
C THR A 47 15.16 -37.44 1.87
N VAL A 48 14.16 -36.71 1.34
CA VAL A 48 14.40 -35.75 0.25
C VAL A 48 15.24 -34.57 0.70
N CYS A 49 15.12 -34.18 1.98
CA CYS A 49 15.89 -33.09 2.57
C CYS A 49 17.05 -33.60 3.42
N HIS A 50 16.83 -34.66 4.20
CA HIS A 50 17.80 -35.16 5.16
C HIS A 50 18.57 -36.39 4.67
N THR A 51 19.84 -36.46 5.06
CA THR A 51 20.64 -37.69 4.97
C THR A 51 20.76 -38.34 6.35
N VAL A 52 20.82 -39.67 6.38
CA VAL A 52 20.99 -40.46 7.61
C VAL A 52 22.46 -40.70 7.96
N HIS A 53 23.38 -40.29 7.08
CA HIS A 53 24.82 -40.33 7.32
C HIS A 53 25.35 -38.92 7.59
N ARG A 54 26.33 -38.83 8.50
CA ARG A 54 26.90 -37.54 8.92
C ARG A 54 27.45 -36.78 7.71
N ASN A 55 26.80 -35.68 7.34
CA ASN A 55 27.30 -34.76 6.33
C ASN A 55 28.30 -33.79 7.01
N PRO A 56 29.49 -33.54 6.44
CA PRO A 56 30.40 -32.52 6.96
C PRO A 56 29.87 -31.08 6.86
N VAL A 57 28.77 -30.82 6.13
CA VAL A 57 28.19 -29.49 5.92
C VAL A 57 26.83 -29.39 6.61
N GLY A 58 26.80 -28.86 7.85
CA GLY A 58 25.55 -28.44 8.52
C GLY A 58 24.66 -29.56 9.09
N PRO A 59 23.41 -29.26 9.48
CA PRO A 59 22.42 -30.30 9.83
C PRO A 59 22.37 -31.30 8.69
N ASN A 60 22.18 -32.60 8.96
CA ASN A 60 22.32 -33.68 7.97
C ASN A 60 21.38 -33.48 6.76
N LEU A 61 21.76 -32.65 5.80
CA LEU A 61 20.99 -32.29 4.62
C LEU A 61 21.61 -32.93 3.38
N GLN A 62 20.78 -33.21 2.37
CA GLN A 62 21.23 -33.77 1.09
C GLN A 62 22.04 -32.76 0.26
N ALA A 63 21.78 -31.47 0.45
CA ALA A 63 22.48 -30.36 -0.19
C ALA A 63 22.46 -29.11 0.72
N PRO A 64 23.40 -28.15 0.53
CA PRO A 64 23.29 -26.85 1.18
C PRO A 64 22.04 -26.08 0.73
N VAL A 65 21.64 -25.10 1.53
CA VAL A 65 20.62 -24.10 1.14
C VAL A 65 21.35 -22.97 0.43
N PRO A 66 20.86 -22.49 -0.74
CA PRO A 66 19.52 -22.70 -1.29
C PRO A 66 19.40 -23.86 -2.31
N GLU A 67 20.48 -24.54 -2.67
CA GLU A 67 20.48 -25.60 -3.68
C GLU A 67 19.47 -26.71 -3.37
N LEU A 68 19.34 -27.07 -2.09
CA LEU A 68 18.35 -28.03 -1.63
C LEU A 68 16.92 -27.59 -1.97
N CYS A 69 16.61 -26.32 -1.74
CA CYS A 69 15.30 -25.75 -1.99
C CYS A 69 15.00 -25.73 -3.49
N TYR A 70 15.99 -25.38 -4.31
CA TYR A 70 15.86 -25.32 -5.76
C TYR A 70 15.79 -26.70 -6.44
N GLY A 71 16.05 -27.78 -5.71
CA GLY A 71 15.79 -29.15 -6.19
C GLY A 71 14.31 -29.42 -6.46
N CYS A 72 13.41 -28.67 -5.81
CA CYS A 72 11.95 -28.78 -5.99
C CYS A 72 11.28 -27.44 -6.35
N HIS A 73 11.76 -26.32 -5.82
CA HIS A 73 11.22 -24.99 -6.10
C HIS A 73 11.96 -24.33 -7.26
N GLU A 74 11.27 -23.47 -8.01
CA GLU A 74 11.93 -22.63 -9.00
C GLU A 74 13.04 -21.80 -8.36
N ASN A 75 14.08 -21.48 -9.14
CA ASN A 75 15.14 -20.60 -8.68
C ASN A 75 14.60 -19.19 -8.47
N MET A 76 14.26 -18.89 -7.21
CA MET A 76 13.68 -17.61 -6.81
C MET A 76 14.67 -16.45 -6.88
N ALA A 77 15.96 -16.71 -7.10
CA ALA A 77 17.01 -15.71 -7.29
C ALA A 77 17.35 -15.47 -8.78
N ALA A 78 16.53 -15.94 -9.73
CA ALA A 78 16.86 -15.91 -11.16
C ALA A 78 16.42 -14.65 -11.93
N ARG A 79 15.72 -13.70 -11.29
CA ARG A 79 15.24 -12.45 -11.93
C ARG A 79 16.17 -11.27 -11.64
N ASP A 80 15.93 -10.15 -12.33
CA ASP A 80 16.80 -8.97 -12.29
C ASP A 80 16.99 -8.39 -10.89
N GLU A 81 15.88 -8.13 -10.18
CA GLU A 81 15.91 -7.60 -8.83
C GLU A 81 15.68 -8.74 -7.83
N VAL A 82 16.70 -9.11 -7.07
CA VAL A 82 16.64 -10.19 -6.07
C VAL A 82 16.66 -9.60 -4.67
N HIS A 83 15.73 -10.03 -3.83
CA HIS A 83 15.66 -9.61 -2.43
C HIS A 83 16.88 -10.19 -1.72
N GLU A 84 17.66 -9.36 -1.01
CA GLU A 84 18.99 -9.72 -0.49
C GLU A 84 19.00 -11.08 0.25
N PRO A 85 18.13 -11.34 1.25
CA PRO A 85 17.99 -12.66 1.86
C PRO A 85 17.84 -13.83 0.90
N VAL A 86 17.15 -13.66 -0.23
CA VAL A 86 17.01 -14.71 -1.26
C VAL A 86 18.29 -14.88 -2.06
N GLY A 87 18.95 -13.77 -2.43
CA GLY A 87 20.24 -13.80 -3.13
C GLY A 87 21.36 -14.42 -2.30
N GLU A 88 21.30 -14.29 -0.98
CA GLU A 88 22.23 -14.89 -0.02
C GLU A 88 21.82 -16.31 0.42
N GLY A 89 20.73 -16.86 -0.11
CA GLY A 89 20.27 -18.20 0.26
C GLY A 89 19.73 -18.31 1.68
N ARG A 90 19.41 -17.20 2.35
CA ARG A 90 18.85 -17.16 3.71
C ARG A 90 17.34 -17.44 3.71
N CYS A 91 16.90 -18.52 3.05
CA CYS A 91 15.50 -18.89 2.92
C CYS A 91 14.80 -19.05 4.29
N THR A 92 15.56 -19.53 5.28
CA THR A 92 15.07 -19.82 6.63
C THR A 92 14.93 -18.60 7.53
N ASP A 93 15.36 -17.41 7.10
CA ASP A 93 15.10 -16.16 7.83
C ASP A 93 13.62 -15.79 7.76
N CYS A 94 12.92 -16.22 6.71
CA CYS A 94 11.51 -15.93 6.47
C CYS A 94 10.62 -17.17 6.51
N HIS A 95 11.14 -18.34 6.12
CA HIS A 95 10.37 -19.58 6.06
C HIS A 95 10.84 -20.62 7.08
N LEU A 96 9.88 -21.23 7.77
CA LEU A 96 10.06 -22.51 8.44
C LEU A 96 9.97 -23.64 7.41
N VAL A 97 10.81 -24.66 7.56
CA VAL A 97 10.96 -25.74 6.56
C VAL A 97 10.16 -26.99 6.87
N HIS A 98 9.66 -27.13 8.10
CA HIS A 98 8.84 -28.26 8.53
C HIS A 98 7.39 -27.85 8.72
N THR A 99 7.12 -27.03 9.74
CA THR A 99 5.78 -26.56 10.07
C THR A 99 5.78 -25.11 10.53
N SER A 100 4.64 -24.42 10.38
CA SER A 100 4.37 -23.09 10.93
C SER A 100 2.89 -22.92 11.26
N ASP A 101 2.56 -22.03 12.19
CA ASP A 101 1.18 -21.57 12.35
C ASP A 101 0.76 -20.55 11.29
N GLU A 102 1.72 -20.01 10.55
CA GLU A 102 1.49 -19.04 9.49
C GLU A 102 1.45 -19.70 8.11
N LYS A 103 0.54 -19.21 7.26
CA LYS A 103 0.42 -19.67 5.87
C LYS A 103 1.75 -19.49 5.14
N LYS A 104 2.01 -20.37 4.16
CA LYS A 104 3.26 -20.39 3.38
C LYS A 104 4.50 -20.62 4.25
N LEU A 105 4.29 -21.20 5.44
CA LEU A 105 5.34 -21.54 6.39
C LEU A 105 6.17 -20.34 6.83
N LEU A 106 5.57 -19.17 6.96
CA LEU A 106 6.32 -17.99 7.40
C LEU A 106 6.73 -18.12 8.86
N VAL A 107 7.88 -17.58 9.26
CA VAL A 107 8.31 -17.56 10.66
C VAL A 107 7.44 -16.63 11.51
N ARG A 108 6.79 -15.63 10.87
CA ARG A 108 5.82 -14.69 11.47
C ARG A 108 4.80 -14.24 10.43
N ARG A 109 3.64 -13.76 10.88
CA ARG A 109 2.63 -13.16 10.00
C ARG A 109 3.13 -11.91 9.29
N VAL A 110 2.54 -11.63 8.13
CA VAL A 110 2.72 -10.37 7.39
C VAL A 110 1.67 -9.37 7.90
N PRO A 111 2.04 -8.11 8.18
CA PRO A 111 3.30 -7.45 7.82
C PRO A 111 4.41 -7.51 8.87
N GLU A 112 4.20 -8.13 10.03
CA GLU A 112 5.15 -8.13 11.14
C GLU A 112 6.51 -8.70 10.75
N LEU A 113 6.54 -9.77 9.96
CA LEU A 113 7.78 -10.33 9.39
C LEU A 113 8.59 -9.28 8.62
N CYS A 114 7.92 -8.48 7.80
CA CYS A 114 8.58 -7.45 7.00
C CYS A 114 9.15 -6.34 7.87
N TYR A 115 8.51 -6.05 9.00
CA TYR A 115 8.88 -4.96 9.91
C TYR A 115 10.08 -5.23 10.80
N GLU A 116 10.62 -6.44 10.76
CA GLU A 116 11.90 -6.76 11.38
C GLU A 116 13.07 -6.03 10.71
N CYS A 117 12.92 -5.67 9.44
CA CYS A 117 13.95 -4.96 8.68
C CYS A 117 13.43 -3.71 7.96
N HIS A 118 12.18 -3.70 7.50
CA HIS A 118 11.60 -2.56 6.78
C HIS A 118 10.77 -1.67 7.70
N PRO A 119 10.89 -0.33 7.61
CA PRO A 119 10.05 0.56 8.39
C PRO A 119 8.55 0.32 8.15
N PRO A 120 7.73 0.37 9.21
CA PRO A 120 6.29 0.18 9.08
C PRO A 120 5.60 1.18 8.16
N ASP A 121 4.67 0.69 7.33
CA ASP A 121 3.71 1.52 6.59
C ASP A 121 2.36 1.49 7.32
N GLY A 122 2.14 2.47 8.20
CA GLY A 122 0.92 2.54 9.00
C GLY A 122 -0.37 2.75 8.19
N GLU A 123 -0.31 3.39 7.02
CA GLU A 123 -1.52 3.77 6.27
C GLU A 123 -2.05 2.61 5.41
N HIS A 124 -1.16 1.82 4.80
CA HIS A 124 -1.58 0.60 4.10
C HIS A 124 -1.99 -0.53 5.07
N VAL A 125 -1.34 -0.62 6.24
CA VAL A 125 -1.76 -1.58 7.28
C VAL A 125 -3.15 -1.27 7.83
N ALA A 126 -3.45 0.01 8.10
CA ALA A 126 -4.77 0.40 8.57
C ALA A 126 -5.91 0.02 7.61
N ARG A 127 -5.59 -0.26 6.34
CA ARG A 127 -6.52 -0.67 5.28
C ARG A 127 -6.39 -2.16 4.92
N ASN A 128 -5.71 -2.97 5.72
CA ASN A 128 -5.41 -4.38 5.45
C ASN A 128 -4.72 -4.62 4.08
N THR A 129 -3.97 -3.64 3.59
CA THR A 129 -3.18 -3.79 2.36
C THR A 129 -1.80 -4.30 2.74
N LEU A 130 -1.50 -5.56 2.39
CA LEU A 130 -0.24 -6.21 2.73
C LEU A 130 0.85 -5.91 1.69
N CYS A 131 2.11 -5.84 2.10
CA CYS A 131 3.26 -5.58 1.22
C CYS A 131 3.27 -6.49 -0.05
N PRO A 132 3.00 -7.80 0.05
CA PRO A 132 2.97 -8.71 -1.09
C PRO A 132 1.80 -8.49 -2.06
N SER A 133 0.87 -7.58 -1.78
CA SER A 133 -0.14 -7.17 -2.76
C SER A 133 0.48 -6.34 -3.89
N CYS A 134 1.51 -5.57 -3.55
CA CYS A 134 2.24 -4.71 -4.49
C CYS A 134 3.61 -5.26 -4.84
N HIS A 135 4.27 -6.00 -3.94
CA HIS A 135 5.66 -6.44 -4.10
C HIS A 135 5.83 -7.96 -4.30
N GLU A 136 6.71 -8.39 -5.20
CA GLU A 136 7.26 -9.74 -5.22
C GLU A 136 8.41 -9.86 -4.21
N VAL A 137 8.20 -10.67 -3.17
CA VAL A 137 9.09 -10.71 -1.99
C VAL A 137 10.39 -11.49 -2.20
N HIS A 138 10.49 -12.25 -3.28
CA HIS A 138 11.72 -12.99 -3.61
C HIS A 138 12.53 -12.29 -4.68
N SER A 139 11.94 -12.12 -5.86
CA SER A 139 12.57 -11.43 -6.98
C SER A 139 11.55 -10.93 -8.01
N SER A 140 11.91 -9.88 -8.74
CA SER A 140 11.07 -9.22 -9.74
C SER A 140 11.88 -8.76 -10.94
N ASP A 141 11.24 -8.67 -12.09
CA ASP A 141 11.79 -8.03 -13.29
C ASP A 141 11.62 -6.50 -13.25
N THR A 142 11.11 -5.96 -12.13
CA THR A 142 10.85 -4.53 -11.97
C THR A 142 11.50 -3.98 -10.71
N ALA A 143 12.05 -2.77 -10.85
CA ALA A 143 12.70 -2.05 -9.76
C ALA A 143 11.79 -1.96 -8.52
N ARG A 144 12.41 -2.07 -7.34
CA ARG A 144 11.71 -2.05 -6.04
C ARG A 144 10.69 -3.19 -5.89
N PHE A 145 10.93 -4.31 -6.56
CA PHE A 145 10.16 -5.53 -6.40
C PHE A 145 8.68 -5.41 -6.77
N LEU A 146 8.27 -4.50 -7.66
CA LEU A 146 6.84 -4.35 -7.95
C LEU A 146 6.27 -5.56 -8.70
N LYS A 147 4.99 -5.85 -8.46
CA LYS A 147 4.25 -6.84 -9.26
C LYS A 147 3.80 -6.19 -10.56
N GLY A 148 4.51 -6.53 -11.63
CA GLY A 148 4.26 -5.98 -12.97
C GLY A 148 4.55 -4.49 -13.07
N GLU A 149 4.06 -3.87 -14.15
CA GLU A 149 4.27 -2.45 -14.40
C GLU A 149 3.60 -1.58 -13.32
N ARG A 150 4.31 -0.53 -12.88
CA ARG A 150 3.96 0.29 -11.72
C ARG A 150 2.53 0.86 -11.81
N THR A 151 2.13 1.37 -12.97
CA THR A 151 0.78 1.92 -13.17
C THR A 151 -0.28 0.83 -13.06
N ARG A 152 -0.03 -0.32 -13.69
CA ARG A 152 -0.91 -1.49 -13.59
C ARG A 152 -1.09 -1.97 -12.15
N ASN A 153 -0.04 -1.88 -11.33
CA ASN A 153 -0.10 -2.26 -9.92
C ASN A 153 -1.13 -1.41 -9.15
N CYS A 154 -1.10 -0.08 -9.32
CA CYS A 154 -2.09 0.83 -8.72
C CYS A 154 -3.51 0.58 -9.24
N GLY A 155 -3.65 0.37 -10.56
CA GLY A 155 -4.95 0.19 -11.22
C GLY A 155 -5.71 -1.06 -10.81
N ARG A 156 -5.06 -2.05 -10.17
CA ARG A 156 -5.76 -3.23 -9.60
C ARG A 156 -6.78 -2.85 -8.53
N CYS A 157 -6.52 -1.77 -7.79
CA CYS A 157 -7.42 -1.27 -6.75
C CYS A 157 -7.99 0.12 -7.08
N HIS A 158 -7.28 0.93 -7.87
CA HIS A 158 -7.61 2.33 -8.18
C HIS A 158 -7.94 2.54 -9.66
N ALA A 159 -8.69 1.63 -10.26
CA ALA A 159 -9.11 1.73 -11.67
C ALA A 159 -9.86 3.05 -11.94
N ASP A 160 -10.71 3.46 -11.00
CA ASP A 160 -11.50 4.70 -11.04
C ASP A 160 -10.65 5.96 -11.26
N LYS A 161 -9.38 5.95 -10.86
CA LYS A 161 -8.48 7.12 -11.00
C LYS A 161 -8.00 7.37 -12.43
N ARG A 162 -8.39 6.53 -13.38
CA ARG A 162 -8.00 6.63 -14.79
C ARG A 162 -9.19 6.46 -15.73
N GLU A 163 -10.41 6.57 -15.21
CA GLU A 163 -11.67 6.41 -15.94
C GLU A 163 -12.45 7.72 -15.89
N GLY A 164 -12.94 8.17 -17.04
CA GLY A 164 -13.74 9.39 -17.17
C GLY A 164 -13.57 10.08 -18.53
N GLU A 165 -14.44 11.05 -18.81
CA GLU A 165 -14.39 11.88 -20.03
C GLU A 165 -13.10 12.72 -20.08
N SER A 166 -12.71 13.32 -18.96
CA SER A 166 -11.47 14.07 -18.84
C SER A 166 -10.53 13.40 -17.85
N LEU A 167 -9.26 13.29 -18.26
CA LEU A 167 -8.18 12.70 -17.47
C LEU A 167 -7.09 13.73 -17.26
N HIS A 168 -6.62 13.85 -16.02
CA HIS A 168 -5.45 14.65 -15.73
C HIS A 168 -4.24 13.99 -16.37
N GLU A 169 -3.41 14.75 -17.10
CA GLU A 169 -2.33 14.18 -17.92
C GLU A 169 -1.41 13.22 -17.14
N PRO A 170 -0.91 13.58 -15.93
CA PRO A 170 -0.18 12.64 -15.08
C PRO A 170 -0.94 11.34 -14.77
N ALA A 171 -2.26 11.38 -14.57
CA ALA A 171 -3.07 10.19 -14.31
C ALA A 171 -3.26 9.34 -15.58
N ARG A 172 -3.52 9.99 -16.72
CA ARG A 172 -3.60 9.35 -18.05
C ARG A 172 -2.33 8.57 -18.36
N GLU A 173 -1.18 9.18 -18.08
CA GLU A 173 0.15 8.60 -18.33
C GLU A 173 0.63 7.63 -17.24
N GLY A 174 -0.14 7.43 -16.16
CA GLY A 174 0.24 6.52 -15.08
C GLY A 174 1.34 7.05 -14.15
N LYS A 175 1.63 8.35 -14.20
CA LYS A 175 2.66 9.02 -13.40
C LYS A 175 2.16 9.35 -11.98
N CYS A 176 1.54 8.37 -11.31
CA CYS A 176 0.92 8.53 -9.98
C CYS A 176 1.91 9.10 -8.94
N LEU A 177 3.17 8.69 -9.01
CA LEU A 177 4.22 9.08 -8.06
C LEU A 177 4.77 10.49 -8.22
N ILE A 178 4.33 11.26 -9.22
CA ILE A 178 4.64 12.69 -9.27
C ILE A 178 3.93 13.44 -8.14
N CYS A 179 2.73 12.95 -7.77
CA CYS A 179 1.92 13.54 -6.72
C CYS A 179 1.88 12.67 -5.46
N HIS A 180 1.95 11.34 -5.59
CA HIS A 180 1.78 10.44 -4.47
C HIS A 180 3.08 9.85 -3.93
N PHE A 181 3.09 9.53 -2.64
CA PHE A 181 3.97 8.55 -2.06
C PHE A 181 3.23 7.22 -1.92
N THR A 182 3.88 6.12 -2.28
CA THR A 182 3.36 4.76 -2.06
C THR A 182 3.52 4.29 -0.63
N HIS A 183 4.42 4.90 0.15
CA HIS A 183 4.55 4.70 1.58
C HIS A 183 4.53 6.07 2.27
N PRO A 184 4.05 6.19 3.51
CA PRO A 184 4.07 7.43 4.26
C PRO A 184 5.49 8.03 4.30
N ASP A 185 5.61 9.30 3.94
CA ASP A 185 6.84 10.07 4.17
C ASP A 185 6.57 10.98 5.39
N PRO A 186 7.29 10.79 6.51
CA PRO A 186 7.04 11.54 7.73
C PRO A 186 7.27 13.06 7.57
N ARG A 187 7.90 13.51 6.48
CA ARG A 187 8.05 14.93 6.16
C ARG A 187 6.79 15.55 5.57
N PHE A 188 5.82 14.73 5.17
CA PHE A 188 4.60 15.17 4.49
C PHE A 188 3.35 14.63 5.21
N GLU A 189 2.68 15.50 5.95
CA GLU A 189 1.46 15.17 6.71
C GLU A 189 0.23 14.91 5.81
N ASN A 190 0.36 15.10 4.50
CA ASN A 190 -0.77 15.17 3.58
C ASN A 190 -1.18 13.79 3.00
N ARG A 191 -1.18 12.76 3.85
CA ARG A 191 -1.65 11.38 3.57
C ARG A 191 -1.19 10.83 2.22
N GLY A 192 0.12 10.76 2.04
CA GLY A 192 0.73 10.21 0.83
C GLY A 192 0.74 11.16 -0.35
N LEU A 193 0.69 12.48 -0.15
CA LEU A 193 0.95 13.49 -1.19
C LEU A 193 2.34 14.14 -1.04
N ARG A 194 3.00 14.41 -2.17
CA ARG A 194 4.32 15.05 -2.28
C ARG A 194 4.27 16.58 -2.14
N GLY A 195 3.26 17.12 -1.48
CA GLY A 195 3.04 18.55 -1.37
C GLY A 195 1.72 18.91 -0.69
N ARG A 196 1.59 20.19 -0.35
CA ARG A 196 0.36 20.73 0.23
C ARG A 196 -0.74 20.82 -0.82
N TYR A 197 -1.91 20.32 -0.44
CA TYR A 197 -3.12 20.30 -1.24
C TYR A 197 -4.31 20.02 -0.30
N PRO A 198 -5.25 20.96 -0.11
CA PRO A 198 -6.43 20.74 0.71
C PRO A 198 -7.36 19.70 0.10
N ARG A 199 -7.71 18.67 0.88
CA ARG A 199 -8.61 17.58 0.46
C ARG A 199 -10.06 17.78 0.92
N THR A 200 -10.35 18.92 1.54
CA THR A 200 -11.68 19.33 1.98
C THR A 200 -12.23 20.38 1.03
N ALA A 201 -13.56 20.45 0.88
CA ALA A 201 -14.18 21.42 -0.02
C ALA A 201 -13.88 22.89 0.34
N TYR A 202 -13.64 23.17 1.63
CA TYR A 202 -13.26 24.50 2.10
C TYR A 202 -11.90 24.48 2.78
N ALA A 203 -11.11 25.51 2.55
CA ALA A 203 -9.82 25.74 3.19
C ALA A 203 -9.51 27.25 3.21
N ARG A 204 -8.92 27.74 4.29
CA ARG A 204 -8.44 29.13 4.34
C ARG A 204 -7.30 29.30 3.33
N TYR A 205 -7.35 30.37 2.54
CA TYR A 205 -6.27 30.66 1.62
C TYR A 205 -5.01 31.13 2.34
N GLU A 206 -3.89 30.49 2.03
CA GLU A 206 -2.55 30.88 2.47
C GLU A 206 -1.55 30.63 1.34
N LYS A 207 -0.50 31.45 1.26
CA LYS A 207 0.49 31.31 0.19
C LYS A 207 1.15 29.92 0.22
N GLY A 208 1.13 29.24 -0.92
CA GLY A 208 1.69 27.89 -1.07
C GLY A 208 0.82 26.78 -0.49
N ILE A 209 -0.47 27.03 -0.20
CA ILE A 209 -1.42 25.98 0.18
C ILE A 209 -1.62 24.93 -0.94
N TYR A 210 -1.38 25.32 -2.20
CA TYR A 210 -1.39 24.46 -3.38
C TYR A 210 0.01 24.09 -3.89
N GLY A 211 1.03 24.10 -3.03
CA GLY A 211 2.42 23.80 -3.42
C GLY A 211 2.64 22.44 -4.10
N LEU A 212 1.65 21.52 -4.04
CA LEU A 212 1.61 20.33 -4.91
C LEU A 212 1.40 20.69 -6.39
N CYS A 213 0.39 21.52 -6.66
CA CYS A 213 -0.09 21.93 -7.98
C CYS A 213 0.86 22.96 -8.62
N ASP A 214 1.39 23.87 -7.80
CA ASP A 214 2.24 25.00 -8.23
C ASP A 214 3.58 24.55 -8.85
N ARG A 215 3.92 23.27 -8.74
CA ARG A 215 5.08 22.68 -9.42
C ARG A 215 4.91 22.55 -10.93
N CYS A 216 3.67 22.59 -11.41
CA CYS A 216 3.33 22.42 -12.82
C CYS A 216 2.34 23.47 -13.31
N HIS A 217 1.43 23.93 -12.45
CA HIS A 217 0.46 24.98 -12.77
C HIS A 217 0.95 26.34 -12.28
N ALA A 218 0.64 27.40 -13.03
CA ALA A 218 1.00 28.76 -12.63
C ALA A 218 0.24 29.16 -11.34
N PRO A 219 0.92 29.68 -10.30
CA PRO A 219 0.24 30.21 -9.10
C PRO A 219 -0.79 31.29 -9.41
N ALA A 220 -0.59 32.03 -10.51
CA ALA A 220 -1.53 33.01 -11.06
C ALA A 220 -2.95 32.46 -11.26
N LEU A 221 -3.10 31.14 -11.43
CA LEU A 221 -4.40 30.45 -11.44
C LEU A 221 -5.26 30.83 -10.24
N HIS A 222 -4.66 30.97 -9.05
CA HIS A 222 -5.38 31.20 -7.81
C HIS A 222 -4.95 32.47 -7.05
N ASP A 223 -3.80 33.07 -7.37
CA ASP A 223 -3.29 34.25 -6.66
C ASP A 223 -3.39 35.57 -7.43
N ASP A 224 -3.61 35.53 -8.75
CA ASP A 224 -3.80 36.70 -9.61
C ASP A 224 -5.29 36.85 -10.02
N PRO A 225 -5.99 37.89 -9.51
CA PRO A 225 -7.37 38.20 -9.90
C PRO A 225 -7.57 38.54 -11.37
N GLY A 226 -6.53 38.93 -12.10
CA GLY A 226 -6.59 39.30 -13.51
C GLY A 226 -6.16 38.18 -14.47
N PHE A 227 -5.81 37.00 -13.97
CA PHE A 227 -5.24 35.92 -14.77
C PHE A 227 -6.26 35.39 -15.80
N ARG A 228 -5.90 35.47 -17.10
CA ARG A 228 -6.84 35.25 -18.21
C ARG A 228 -6.74 33.88 -18.88
N GLU A 229 -5.67 33.12 -18.64
CA GLU A 229 -5.46 31.83 -19.32
C GLU A 229 -6.52 30.80 -18.93
N THR A 230 -7.08 30.95 -17.73
CA THR A 230 -8.23 30.17 -17.28
C THR A 230 -9.49 30.66 -17.98
N ARG A 231 -10.25 29.73 -18.58
CA ARG A 231 -11.57 30.03 -19.16
C ARG A 231 -12.67 30.21 -18.11
N PHE A 232 -12.34 30.11 -16.82
CA PHE A 232 -13.25 30.33 -15.70
C PHE A 232 -13.06 31.76 -15.16
N ARG A 233 -13.59 32.72 -15.93
CA ARG A 233 -13.53 34.15 -15.64
C ARG A 233 -14.85 34.82 -16.01
N THR A 234 -15.15 35.93 -15.32
CA THR A 234 -16.23 36.85 -15.74
C THR A 234 -15.59 38.16 -16.14
N ARG A 235 -15.74 38.57 -17.41
CA ARG A 235 -14.97 39.67 -18.00
C ARG A 235 -13.47 39.53 -17.65
N ASP A 236 -12.90 40.46 -16.90
CA ASP A 236 -11.48 40.45 -16.53
C ASP A 236 -11.18 39.80 -15.17
N GLU A 237 -12.21 39.32 -14.46
CA GLU A 237 -12.07 38.72 -13.12
C GLU A 237 -11.87 37.20 -13.21
N ASN A 238 -10.72 36.72 -12.74
CA ASN A 238 -10.41 35.31 -12.54
C ASN A 238 -11.27 34.73 -11.40
N LEU A 239 -12.24 33.89 -11.76
CA LEU A 239 -13.15 33.31 -10.77
C LEU A 239 -12.47 32.25 -9.89
N HIS A 240 -11.38 31.61 -10.34
CA HIS A 240 -10.61 30.72 -9.46
C HIS A 240 -10.05 31.49 -8.27
N ALA A 241 -9.36 32.62 -8.52
CA ALA A 241 -8.81 33.47 -7.48
C ALA A 241 -9.90 34.00 -6.53
N ARG A 242 -11.07 34.38 -7.07
CA ARG A 242 -12.22 34.81 -6.26
C ARG A 242 -12.67 33.73 -5.28
N HIS A 243 -12.85 32.50 -5.74
CA HIS A 243 -13.36 31.39 -4.93
C HIS A 243 -12.31 30.89 -3.93
N VAL A 244 -11.07 30.70 -4.39
CA VAL A 244 -9.98 30.20 -3.55
C VAL A 244 -9.67 31.18 -2.42
N ARG A 245 -9.73 32.49 -2.67
CA ARG A 245 -9.40 33.54 -1.70
C ARG A 245 -10.60 34.06 -0.91
N ALA A 246 -11.78 33.46 -1.05
CA ALA A 246 -12.95 33.79 -0.24
C ALA A 246 -12.73 33.41 1.25
N GLU A 247 -13.64 33.85 2.11
CA GLU A 247 -13.68 33.43 3.53
C GLU A 247 -15.05 32.78 3.85
N PRO A 248 -15.12 31.44 4.01
CA PRO A 248 -14.04 30.47 3.79
C PRO A 248 -13.72 30.26 2.30
N GLY A 249 -12.45 29.96 2.00
CA GLY A 249 -12.00 29.71 0.63
C GLY A 249 -12.51 28.37 0.12
N VAL A 250 -12.90 28.32 -1.15
CA VAL A 250 -13.30 27.09 -1.83
C VAL A 250 -12.04 26.41 -2.39
N ALA A 251 -11.77 25.20 -1.93
CA ALA A 251 -10.58 24.48 -2.35
C ALA A 251 -10.74 23.91 -3.77
N CYS A 252 -9.63 23.70 -4.48
CA CYS A 252 -9.65 23.02 -5.79
C CYS A 252 -10.38 21.66 -5.73
N SER A 253 -10.21 20.91 -4.62
CA SER A 253 -10.86 19.60 -4.40
C SER A 253 -12.38 19.65 -4.25
N ALA A 254 -12.96 20.84 -4.04
CA ALA A 254 -14.41 21.02 -4.06
C ALA A 254 -14.97 20.88 -5.47
N CYS A 255 -14.24 21.43 -6.45
CA CYS A 255 -14.71 21.57 -7.83
C CYS A 255 -14.04 20.63 -8.80
N HIS A 256 -12.84 20.12 -8.48
CA HIS A 256 -12.07 19.27 -9.38
C HIS A 256 -11.75 17.92 -8.76
N ASP A 257 -11.89 16.88 -9.59
CA ASP A 257 -11.23 15.61 -9.36
C ASP A 257 -9.91 15.64 -10.12
N VAL A 258 -8.81 15.66 -9.36
CA VAL A 258 -7.45 15.84 -9.90
C VAL A 258 -6.92 14.61 -10.64
N HIS A 259 -7.68 13.51 -10.64
CA HIS A 259 -7.34 12.29 -11.37
C HIS A 259 -8.13 12.22 -12.67
N ALA A 260 -9.46 12.17 -12.54
CA ALA A 260 -10.38 11.93 -13.65
C ALA A 260 -11.78 12.43 -13.33
N SER A 261 -12.52 12.88 -14.35
CA SER A 261 -13.93 13.23 -14.21
C SER A 261 -14.73 12.88 -15.45
N ASP A 262 -16.00 12.54 -15.25
CA ASP A 262 -17.03 12.39 -16.29
C ASP A 262 -17.51 13.74 -16.88
N ARG A 263 -16.82 14.83 -16.58
CA ARG A 263 -17.09 16.16 -17.14
C ARG A 263 -15.80 16.75 -17.68
N ALA A 264 -15.93 17.66 -18.64
CA ALA A 264 -14.80 18.42 -19.17
C ALA A 264 -13.98 19.15 -18.09
N ALA A 265 -12.70 19.36 -18.37
CA ALA A 265 -11.76 20.12 -17.53
C ALA A 265 -11.68 19.64 -16.06
N LEU A 266 -11.82 18.33 -15.84
CA LEU A 266 -11.71 17.70 -14.52
C LEU A 266 -12.72 18.20 -13.49
N VAL A 267 -13.81 18.84 -13.92
CA VAL A 267 -14.82 19.34 -13.00
C VAL A 267 -15.56 18.17 -12.37
N SER A 268 -15.54 18.05 -11.04
CA SER A 268 -16.24 17.01 -10.30
C SER A 268 -17.74 17.03 -10.59
N ALA A 269 -18.37 15.86 -10.73
CA ALA A 269 -19.82 15.75 -10.77
C ALA A 269 -20.48 16.01 -9.40
N TRP A 270 -19.71 15.89 -8.31
CA TRP A 270 -20.22 15.96 -6.94
C TRP A 270 -19.27 16.74 -6.02
N VAL A 271 -19.83 17.63 -5.21
CA VAL A 271 -19.14 18.30 -4.10
C VAL A 271 -19.29 17.43 -2.85
N ARG A 272 -18.17 17.12 -2.19
CA ARG A 272 -18.14 16.32 -0.96
C ARG A 272 -17.87 17.20 0.25
N LEU A 273 -18.87 17.34 1.11
CA LEU A 273 -18.76 18.08 2.37
C LEU A 273 -18.59 17.10 3.54
N PRO A 274 -17.75 17.41 4.54
CA PRO A 274 -17.57 16.53 5.70
C PRO A 274 -18.90 16.24 6.42
N GLY A 275 -19.22 14.96 6.60
CA GLY A 275 -20.42 14.53 7.33
C GLY A 275 -21.75 14.78 6.62
N LYS A 276 -21.74 15.11 5.32
CA LYS A 276 -22.95 15.33 4.52
C LYS A 276 -22.96 14.46 3.28
N GLU A 277 -24.17 14.18 2.77
CA GLU A 277 -24.34 13.53 1.48
C GLU A 277 -23.73 14.39 0.36
N PRO A 278 -23.12 13.77 -0.67
CA PRO A 278 -22.59 14.48 -1.83
C PRO A 278 -23.67 15.32 -2.53
N VAL A 279 -23.33 16.56 -2.87
CA VAL A 279 -24.24 17.48 -3.57
C VAL A 279 -23.85 17.53 -5.05
N PRO A 280 -24.79 17.44 -6.01
CA PRO A 280 -24.47 17.55 -7.42
C PRO A 280 -23.79 18.87 -7.73
N MET A 281 -22.78 18.87 -8.61
CA MET A 281 -22.13 20.09 -9.08
C MET A 281 -23.00 20.80 -10.13
N GLY A 282 -23.51 21.99 -9.81
CA GLY A 282 -24.36 22.78 -10.69
C GLY A 282 -23.61 23.58 -11.76
N PHE A 283 -22.40 23.15 -12.14
CA PHE A 283 -21.56 23.87 -13.11
C PHE A 283 -21.84 23.42 -14.54
N ILE A 284 -22.29 24.33 -15.40
CA ILE A 284 -22.55 24.08 -16.82
C ILE A 284 -21.76 25.09 -17.64
N ALA A 285 -20.80 24.62 -18.43
CA ALA A 285 -19.98 25.47 -19.30
C ALA A 285 -20.62 25.63 -20.69
N PHE A 286 -20.45 26.80 -21.29
CA PHE A 286 -20.71 27.06 -22.72
C PHE A 286 -19.60 27.90 -23.35
N SER A 287 -19.67 28.11 -24.67
CA SER A 287 -18.58 28.68 -25.48
C SER A 287 -18.11 30.08 -25.05
N THR A 288 -18.98 30.87 -24.41
CA THR A 288 -18.68 32.25 -23.94
C THR A 288 -18.68 32.40 -22.41
N GLY A 289 -18.99 31.35 -21.65
CA GLY A 289 -19.17 31.47 -20.21
C GLY A 289 -19.59 30.18 -19.52
N GLY A 290 -20.46 30.30 -18.52
CA GLY A 290 -21.11 29.19 -17.86
C GLY A 290 -22.11 29.64 -16.80
N THR A 291 -22.85 28.67 -16.26
CA THR A 291 -23.66 28.83 -15.05
C THR A 291 -23.12 27.97 -13.92
N CYS A 292 -23.26 28.43 -12.68
CA CYS A 292 -22.95 27.67 -11.47
C CYS A 292 -24.06 27.84 -10.42
N GLY A 293 -24.28 26.81 -9.59
CA GLY A 293 -25.34 26.78 -8.57
C GLY A 293 -26.49 25.82 -8.91
N PRO A 294 -27.38 25.47 -7.95
CA PRO A 294 -27.49 26.03 -6.60
C PRO A 294 -26.65 25.30 -5.52
N SER A 295 -25.66 24.50 -5.90
CA SER A 295 -24.93 23.59 -4.99
C SER A 295 -24.21 24.27 -3.82
N CYS A 296 -23.79 25.53 -3.99
CA CYS A 296 -23.04 26.28 -2.97
C CYS A 296 -23.62 27.69 -2.74
N HIS A 297 -24.10 28.32 -3.80
CA HIS A 297 -24.75 29.63 -3.81
C HIS A 297 -25.85 29.62 -4.87
N ASP A 298 -26.73 30.62 -4.87
CA ASP A 298 -27.79 30.77 -5.88
C ASP A 298 -27.23 30.79 -7.31
N THR A 299 -28.03 30.30 -8.26
CA THR A 299 -27.58 30.19 -9.65
C THR A 299 -27.06 31.52 -10.19
N THR A 300 -25.81 31.50 -10.65
CA THR A 300 -25.11 32.67 -11.17
C THR A 300 -24.59 32.37 -12.56
N THR A 301 -24.73 33.34 -13.48
CA THR A 301 -24.18 33.25 -14.84
C THR A 301 -22.93 34.11 -14.93
N TYR A 302 -21.87 33.57 -15.51
CA TYR A 302 -20.66 34.33 -15.78
C TYR A 302 -20.36 34.31 -17.28
N VAL A 303 -19.93 35.46 -17.80
CA VAL A 303 -19.71 35.67 -19.22
C VAL A 303 -18.30 36.21 -19.40
N ARG A 304 -17.50 35.55 -20.25
CA ARG A 304 -16.11 35.93 -20.54
C ARG A 304 -16.02 37.16 -21.43
N GLU A 305 -16.91 37.26 -22.41
CA GLU A 305 -16.95 38.33 -23.41
C GLU A 305 -18.41 38.78 -23.53
N ALA A 306 -18.67 40.08 -23.36
CA ALA A 306 -20.03 40.62 -23.48
C ALA A 306 -20.59 40.24 -24.86
N PRO A 307 -21.87 39.85 -24.97
CA PRO A 307 -22.49 39.64 -26.28
C PRO A 307 -22.39 40.94 -27.10
N GLU A 308 -22.13 40.82 -28.42
CA GLU A 308 -21.94 41.96 -29.34
C GLU A 308 -23.06 43.02 -29.27
N GLU A 309 -24.25 42.66 -28.77
CA GLU A 309 -25.42 43.54 -28.64
C GLU A 309 -25.34 44.55 -27.48
N GLU A 310 -24.42 44.41 -26.51
CA GLU A 310 -24.21 45.40 -25.44
C GLU A 310 -23.13 46.46 -25.77
N LEU A 311 -22.52 46.39 -26.96
CA LEU A 311 -21.48 47.32 -27.42
C LEU A 311 -21.97 48.36 -28.44
N ARG A 312 -23.29 48.58 -28.54
CA ARG A 312 -23.90 49.62 -29.40
C ARG A 312 -24.73 50.61 -28.61
#